data_AF-A0A6P5ENM8-F1
#
_entry.id   AF-A0A6P5ENM8-F1
#
_cell.length_a   1.000
_cell.length_b   1.000
_cell.length_c   1.000
_cell.angle_alpha   90.00
_cell.angle_beta   90.00
_cell.angle_gamma   90.00
#
_symmetry.space_group_name_H-M   'P 1'
#
loop_
_entity.id
_entity.type
_entity.pdbx_description
1 polymer ?
#
loop_
_entity_poly.entity_id
_entity_poly.type
_entity_poly.pdbx_seq_one_letter_code
_entity_poly.pdbx_strand_id
1 'polypeptide(L)'
;MLHDVEAALTDPCLLRFPWRRFPFSGFVAMAAALATLVLDFLATQFYERKHRAAAAAAVATTTSPLSSSSIVRASSLPSQAKMGDNNGHANPEKKQTPRLNERILSSLSRRSVAAHPWHDLEIGPGAPAVFNVVVEITKGSKVKYELDKKTGLIKVDRILYSSVVYPHNYGFIPRTLCEDNDPIDVLVLMQEPVLPGCFLRARAIGLMPMIDQGEKDDKIIAVCADDPEYHHYNDLTELSPHRLQEIRRFFEDYKKNENKEVAVNEFLPADTAREAIQHSM
;
A
#
# COMPACT_ATOMS: atom_id res chain seq x y z
N MET A 1 -22.08 21.11 21.89
CA MET A 1 -21.06 20.70 20.90
C MET A 1 -20.76 21.88 19.98
N LEU A 2 -19.95 22.86 20.41
CA LEU A 2 -19.56 24.00 19.54
C LEU A 2 -18.44 24.90 20.12
N HIS A 3 -18.09 24.78 21.41
CA HIS A 3 -17.08 25.63 22.05
C HIS A 3 -15.66 25.51 21.43
N ASP A 4 -15.30 24.37 20.87
CA ASP A 4 -13.97 24.16 20.28
C ASP A 4 -13.76 24.94 18.96
N VAL A 5 -14.85 25.26 18.24
CA VAL A 5 -14.80 25.96 16.95
C VAL A 5 -14.43 27.44 17.13
N GLU A 6 -14.92 28.06 18.19
CA GLU A 6 -14.69 29.48 18.48
C GLU A 6 -13.25 29.73 18.97
N ALA A 7 -12.70 28.79 19.76
CA ALA A 7 -11.28 28.77 20.14
C ALA A 7 -10.36 28.56 18.93
N ALA A 8 -10.69 27.62 18.03
CA ALA A 8 -9.91 27.35 16.82
C ALA A 8 -9.90 28.52 15.81
N LEU A 9 -10.87 29.44 15.88
CA LEU A 9 -10.95 30.62 15.02
C LEU A 9 -10.29 31.87 15.62
N THR A 10 -9.85 31.83 16.87
CA THR A 10 -9.27 32.96 17.61
C THR A 10 -7.81 32.74 18.04
N ASP A 11 -7.18 31.66 17.57
CA ASP A 11 -5.78 31.33 17.85
C ASP A 11 -4.82 32.45 17.36
N PRO A 12 -3.91 32.97 18.22
CA PRO A 12 -2.95 34.01 17.85
C PRO A 12 -1.94 33.61 16.76
N CYS A 13 -1.83 32.32 16.41
CA CYS A 13 -1.04 31.84 15.28
C CYS A 13 -1.72 32.04 13.91
N LEU A 14 -2.99 32.47 13.86
CA LEU A 14 -3.70 32.75 12.61
C LEU A 14 -3.26 34.09 11.99
N LEU A 15 -3.09 34.09 10.66
CA LEU A 15 -2.83 35.32 9.91
C LEU A 15 -3.95 36.34 10.12
N ARG A 16 -3.59 37.63 10.28
CA ARG A 16 -4.50 38.76 10.62
C ARG A 16 -5.76 38.91 9.73
N PHE A 17 -5.80 38.25 8.56
CA PHE A 17 -6.96 38.15 7.68
C PHE A 17 -7.00 36.76 7.02
N PRO A 18 -7.41 35.69 7.72
CA PRO A 18 -7.27 34.32 7.20
C PRO A 18 -8.20 34.06 6.00
N TRP A 19 -9.37 34.71 6.00
CA TRP A 19 -10.39 34.58 4.96
C TRP A 19 -10.05 35.27 3.62
N ARG A 20 -9.01 36.12 3.56
CA ARG A 20 -8.66 36.87 2.33
C ARG A 20 -8.12 36.00 1.19
N ARG A 21 -7.67 34.78 1.49
CA ARG A 21 -7.26 33.75 0.53
C ARG A 21 -8.18 32.51 0.54
N PHE A 22 -9.31 32.56 1.25
CA PHE A 22 -10.24 31.44 1.25
C PHE A 22 -10.81 31.24 -0.16
N PRO A 23 -10.78 30.03 -0.73
CA PRO A 23 -11.20 29.79 -2.11
C PRO A 23 -12.73 29.75 -2.21
N PHE A 24 -13.37 30.90 -2.05
CA PHE A 24 -14.83 31.05 -2.10
C PHE A 24 -15.43 30.48 -3.40
N SER A 25 -14.73 30.56 -4.53
CA SER A 25 -15.10 29.88 -5.78
C SER A 25 -15.18 28.36 -5.64
N GLY A 26 -14.21 27.73 -4.98
CA GLY A 26 -14.19 26.29 -4.71
C GLY A 26 -15.28 25.87 -3.71
N PHE A 27 -15.51 26.68 -2.67
CA PHE A 27 -16.61 26.44 -1.72
C PHE A 27 -17.99 26.52 -2.39
N VAL A 28 -18.23 27.55 -3.22
CA VAL A 28 -19.48 27.70 -3.98
C VAL A 28 -19.65 26.56 -5.00
N ALA A 29 -18.58 26.14 -5.69
CA ALA A 29 -18.63 24.99 -6.59
C ALA A 29 -18.97 23.67 -5.86
N MET A 30 -18.38 23.43 -4.69
CA MET A 30 -18.67 22.25 -3.86
C MET A 30 -20.12 22.26 -3.34
N ALA A 31 -20.61 23.41 -2.88
CA ALA A 31 -22.00 23.58 -2.43
C ALA A 31 -23.00 23.39 -3.58
N ALA A 32 -22.70 23.91 -4.76
CA ALA A 32 -23.53 23.70 -5.96
C ALA A 32 -23.56 22.23 -6.38
N ALA A 33 -22.41 21.53 -6.39
CA ALA A 33 -22.35 20.11 -6.71
C ALA A 33 -23.18 19.25 -5.72
N LEU A 34 -23.10 19.54 -4.41
CA LEU A 34 -23.93 18.89 -3.40
C LEU A 34 -25.42 19.17 -3.60
N ALA A 35 -25.81 20.41 -3.93
CA ALA A 35 -27.19 20.77 -4.21
C ALA A 35 -27.75 20.02 -5.43
N THR A 36 -26.99 19.92 -6.52
CA THR A 36 -27.37 19.14 -7.72
C THR A 36 -27.55 17.66 -7.38
N LEU A 37 -26.64 17.07 -6.60
CA LEU A 37 -26.70 15.65 -6.21
C LEU A 37 -27.93 15.35 -5.33
N VAL A 38 -28.31 16.28 -4.44
CA VAL A 38 -29.56 16.19 -3.66
C VAL A 38 -30.80 16.32 -4.56
N LEU A 39 -30.78 17.22 -5.55
CA LEU A 39 -31.89 17.36 -6.51
C LEU A 39 -32.06 16.11 -7.37
N ASP A 40 -30.98 15.54 -7.91
CA ASP A 40 -31.01 14.28 -8.67
C ASP A 40 -31.53 13.12 -7.83
N PHE A 41 -31.10 13.00 -6.57
CA PHE A 41 -31.61 11.97 -5.65
C PHE A 41 -33.12 12.11 -5.41
N LEU A 42 -33.61 13.33 -5.16
CA LEU A 42 -35.04 13.59 -4.95
C LEU A 42 -35.86 13.39 -6.24
N ALA A 43 -35.33 13.78 -7.40
CA ALA A 43 -35.96 13.56 -8.70
C ALA A 43 -36.07 12.07 -9.03
N THR A 44 -35.00 11.30 -8.78
CA THR A 44 -34.98 9.84 -8.94
C THR A 44 -36.00 9.18 -8.00
N GLN A 45 -36.03 9.55 -6.72
CA GLN A 45 -37.01 9.05 -5.76
C GLN A 45 -38.47 9.36 -6.16
N PHE A 46 -38.73 10.56 -6.69
CA PHE A 46 -40.05 10.92 -7.20
C PHE A 46 -40.44 10.13 -8.45
N TYR A 47 -39.52 9.98 -9.41
CA TYR A 47 -39.73 9.22 -10.64
C TYR A 47 -39.98 7.73 -10.36
N GLU A 48 -39.17 7.11 -9.49
CA GLU A 48 -39.38 5.72 -9.04
C GLU A 48 -40.74 5.53 -8.36
N ARG A 49 -41.13 6.44 -7.45
CA ARG A 49 -42.44 6.37 -6.78
C ARG A 49 -43.59 6.47 -7.79
N LYS A 50 -43.49 7.38 -8.76
CA LYS A 50 -44.52 7.55 -9.81
C LYS A 50 -44.60 6.31 -10.72
N HIS A 51 -43.46 5.74 -11.13
CA HIS A 51 -43.44 4.52 -11.93
C HIS A 51 -43.90 3.28 -11.16
N ARG A 52 -43.53 3.12 -9.88
CA ARG A 52 -44.07 2.05 -9.01
C ARG A 52 -45.57 2.19 -8.81
N ALA A 53 -46.09 3.40 -8.62
CA ALA A 53 -47.53 3.65 -8.51
C ALA A 53 -48.27 3.33 -9.82
N ALA A 54 -47.72 3.72 -10.98
CA ALA A 54 -48.29 3.39 -12.29
C ALA A 54 -48.26 1.87 -12.57
N ALA A 55 -47.16 1.19 -12.23
CA ALA A 55 -47.06 -0.26 -12.35
C ALA A 55 -48.04 -0.99 -11.42
N ALA A 56 -48.18 -0.54 -10.16
CA ALA A 56 -49.15 -1.08 -9.22
C ALA A 56 -50.60 -0.86 -9.70
N ALA A 57 -50.91 0.30 -10.28
CA ALA A 57 -52.23 0.57 -10.86
C ALA A 57 -52.53 -0.32 -12.08
N ALA A 58 -51.55 -0.58 -12.94
CA ALA A 58 -51.69 -1.51 -14.07
C ALA A 58 -51.95 -2.95 -13.58
N VAL A 59 -51.22 -3.42 -12.55
CA VAL A 59 -51.43 -4.73 -11.93
C VAL A 59 -52.82 -4.83 -11.25
N ALA A 60 -53.26 -3.78 -10.55
CA ALA A 60 -54.59 -3.73 -9.93
C ALA A 60 -55.72 -3.74 -10.96
N THR A 61 -55.54 -3.08 -12.11
CA THR A 61 -56.54 -3.07 -13.20
C THR A 61 -56.68 -4.43 -13.88
N THR A 62 -55.72 -5.34 -13.69
CA THR A 62 -55.70 -6.67 -14.31
C THR A 62 -56.35 -7.75 -13.41
N THR A 63 -56.86 -7.41 -12.22
CA THR A 63 -57.40 -8.43 -11.29
C THR A 63 -58.87 -8.20 -10.84
N SER A 64 -59.73 -9.10 -11.38
CA SER A 64 -61.06 -9.55 -10.88
C SER A 64 -62.33 -8.84 -11.39
N PRO A 65 -63.53 -9.50 -11.40
CA PRO A 65 -63.81 -10.93 -11.14
C PRO A 65 -64.74 -11.63 -12.19
N LEU A 66 -64.70 -12.98 -12.23
CA LEU A 66 -65.79 -13.95 -12.59
C LEU A 66 -65.13 -15.36 -12.66
N SER A 67 -65.34 -16.28 -11.70
CA SER A 67 -66.42 -17.31 -11.68
C SER A 67 -66.67 -17.95 -13.05
N SER A 68 -66.52 -19.26 -13.30
CA SER A 68 -66.54 -20.45 -12.42
C SER A 68 -65.70 -21.60 -13.08
N SER A 69 -65.52 -22.85 -12.61
CA SER A 69 -65.93 -23.65 -11.43
C SER A 69 -65.15 -24.99 -11.42
N SER A 70 -65.10 -25.69 -10.26
CA SER A 70 -64.79 -27.15 -10.11
C SER A 70 -63.36 -27.64 -10.48
N ILE A 71 -62.71 -28.63 -9.82
CA ILE A 71 -63.15 -29.65 -8.85
C ILE A 71 -61.95 -30.26 -8.06
N VAL A 72 -62.15 -30.68 -6.78
CA VAL A 72 -61.38 -31.73 -6.03
C VAL A 72 -59.90 -31.41 -5.62
N ARG A 73 -59.36 -31.73 -4.43
CA ARG A 73 -59.74 -32.63 -3.30
C ARG A 73 -59.16 -32.15 -1.94
N ALA A 74 -59.79 -32.56 -0.83
CA ALA A 74 -59.23 -32.95 0.50
C ALA A 74 -58.10 -32.14 1.19
N SER A 75 -58.02 -32.03 2.51
CA SER A 75 -58.99 -32.20 3.62
C SER A 75 -58.25 -31.76 4.90
N SER A 76 -58.77 -30.79 5.66
CA SER A 76 -58.07 -30.23 6.82
C SER A 76 -58.27 -31.04 8.10
N LEU A 77 -57.23 -31.04 8.95
CA LEU A 77 -57.33 -31.28 10.40
C LEU A 77 -57.24 -29.91 11.12
N PRO A 78 -57.85 -29.76 12.32
CA PRO A 78 -58.30 -28.46 12.79
C PRO A 78 -57.26 -27.67 13.60
N SER A 79 -57.42 -26.35 13.55
CA SER A 79 -56.93 -25.41 14.55
C SER A 79 -57.59 -25.67 15.92
N GLN A 80 -56.82 -25.54 17.01
CA GLN A 80 -57.26 -24.74 18.15
C GLN A 80 -56.09 -24.24 19.01
N ALA A 81 -56.30 -23.10 19.65
CA ALA A 81 -55.30 -22.38 20.43
C ALA A 81 -55.25 -22.84 21.89
N LYS A 82 -54.12 -22.59 22.58
CA LYS A 82 -54.17 -21.80 23.83
C LYS A 82 -52.82 -21.29 24.33
N MET A 83 -52.94 -20.15 24.99
CA MET A 83 -52.03 -19.54 25.98
C MET A 83 -51.30 -20.57 26.85
N GLY A 84 -50.01 -20.32 27.12
CA GLY A 84 -49.23 -21.02 28.14
C GLY A 84 -48.07 -20.14 28.60
N ASP A 85 -48.24 -19.48 29.74
CA ASP A 85 -47.13 -18.81 30.44
C ASP A 85 -46.04 -19.83 30.78
N ASN A 86 -44.78 -19.44 30.60
CA ASN A 86 -43.68 -20.07 31.31
C ASN A 86 -42.50 -19.11 31.51
N ASN A 87 -42.30 -18.71 32.76
CA ASN A 87 -41.18 -17.89 33.22
C ASN A 87 -39.86 -18.68 33.13
N GLY A 88 -39.15 -18.55 32.01
CA GLY A 88 -37.75 -18.97 31.89
C GLY A 88 -36.80 -17.83 32.24
N HIS A 89 -36.23 -17.82 33.45
CA HIS A 89 -35.19 -16.86 33.82
C HIS A 89 -33.88 -17.17 33.07
N ALA A 90 -33.62 -16.45 31.98
CA ALA A 90 -32.34 -16.47 31.27
C ALA A 90 -31.60 -15.13 31.50
N ASN A 91 -30.60 -15.16 32.38
CA ASN A 91 -29.76 -14.00 32.70
C ASN A 91 -28.86 -13.65 31.49
N PRO A 92 -28.89 -12.42 30.93
CA PRO A 92 -28.01 -12.06 29.84
C PRO A 92 -26.61 -11.75 30.39
N GLU A 93 -25.73 -12.75 30.37
CA GLU A 93 -24.30 -12.52 30.62
C GLU A 93 -23.75 -11.54 29.58
N LYS A 94 -23.53 -10.29 30.01
CA LYS A 94 -22.76 -9.32 29.25
C LYS A 94 -21.34 -9.86 29.08
N LYS A 95 -21.03 -10.38 27.88
CA LYS A 95 -19.64 -10.56 27.43
C LYS A 95 -18.92 -9.23 27.57
N GLN A 96 -18.15 -9.09 28.64
CA GLN A 96 -17.27 -7.94 28.81
C GLN A 96 -16.19 -8.04 27.73
N THR A 97 -16.18 -7.07 26.82
CA THR A 97 -15.01 -6.89 25.95
C THR A 97 -13.81 -6.61 26.86
N PRO A 98 -12.67 -7.30 26.68
CA PRO A 98 -11.49 -7.04 27.48
C PRO A 98 -11.07 -5.58 27.26
N ARG A 99 -10.93 -4.81 28.34
CA ARG A 99 -10.45 -3.44 28.24
C ARG A 99 -9.03 -3.48 27.68
N LEU A 100 -8.82 -2.83 26.53
CA LEU A 100 -7.50 -2.67 25.94
C LEU A 100 -6.58 -2.02 26.96
N ASN A 101 -5.46 -2.67 27.29
CA ASN A 101 -4.50 -2.14 28.24
C ASN A 101 -3.99 -0.78 27.76
N GLU A 102 -4.27 0.29 28.52
CA GLU A 102 -3.86 1.66 28.16
C GLU A 102 -2.34 1.80 27.98
N ARG A 103 -1.54 0.92 28.60
CA ARG A 103 -0.09 0.81 28.33
C ARG A 103 0.21 0.49 26.86
N ILE A 104 -0.54 -0.41 26.22
CA ILE A 104 -0.37 -0.78 24.80
C ILE A 104 -0.73 0.41 23.90
N LEU A 105 -1.81 1.13 24.24
CA LEU A 105 -2.16 2.37 23.55
C LEU A 105 -1.08 3.45 23.75
N SER A 106 -0.50 3.57 24.95
CA SER A 106 0.56 4.55 25.24
C SER A 106 1.88 4.27 24.52
N SER A 107 2.22 2.99 24.26
CA SER A 107 3.39 2.63 23.46
C SER A 107 3.16 2.85 21.96
N LEU A 108 1.93 2.66 21.47
CA LEU A 108 1.54 3.00 20.10
C LEU A 108 1.42 4.53 19.88
N SER A 109 1.07 5.29 20.92
CA SER A 109 0.81 6.74 20.87
C SER A 109 2.07 7.62 20.81
N ARG A 110 3.30 7.06 20.78
CA ARG A 110 4.57 7.83 20.87
C ARG A 110 5.36 8.03 19.57
N ARG A 111 4.81 7.65 18.41
CA ARG A 111 5.33 8.07 17.09
C ARG A 111 4.19 8.58 16.21
N SER A 112 3.85 9.86 16.36
CA SER A 112 2.93 10.59 15.46
C SER A 112 3.64 11.23 14.26
N VAL A 113 4.89 10.83 14.01
CA VAL A 113 5.68 11.21 12.84
C VAL A 113 5.65 10.02 11.88
N ALA A 114 5.45 10.27 10.59
CA ALA A 114 5.55 9.22 9.58
C ALA A 114 6.96 8.61 9.65
N ALA A 115 7.03 7.28 9.79
CA ALA A 115 8.31 6.58 9.99
C ALA A 115 9.22 6.80 8.78
N HIS A 116 10.42 7.34 9.01
CA HIS A 116 11.38 7.60 7.95
C HIS A 116 11.97 6.27 7.44
N PRO A 117 11.78 5.86 6.17
CA PRO A 117 12.12 4.52 5.71
C PRO A 117 13.60 4.13 5.93
N TRP A 118 14.52 5.10 5.87
CA TRP A 118 15.95 4.86 6.08
C TRP A 118 16.37 4.85 7.56
N HIS A 119 15.69 5.56 8.45
CA HIS A 119 16.16 5.75 9.85
C HIS A 119 15.30 5.00 10.87
N ASP A 120 13.97 5.04 10.71
CA ASP A 120 13.06 4.42 11.68
C ASP A 120 12.92 2.91 11.47
N LEU A 121 12.96 2.43 10.23
CA LEU A 121 12.90 1.00 9.93
C LEU A 121 14.15 0.29 10.45
N GLU A 122 13.97 -0.86 11.09
CA GLU A 122 15.08 -1.70 11.55
C GLU A 122 15.65 -2.52 10.40
N ILE A 123 16.96 -2.73 10.38
CA ILE A 123 17.65 -3.57 9.40
C ILE A 123 17.20 -5.05 9.46
N GLY A 124 16.65 -5.48 10.59
CA GLY A 124 16.13 -6.84 10.81
C GLY A 124 17.11 -7.74 11.59
N PRO A 125 16.60 -8.69 12.38
CA PRO A 125 17.40 -9.46 13.34
C PRO A 125 18.31 -10.54 12.70
N GLY A 126 18.22 -10.77 11.39
CA GLY A 126 19.06 -11.74 10.67
C GLY A 126 20.26 -11.12 9.95
N ALA A 127 20.46 -9.80 10.08
CA ALA A 127 21.50 -9.08 9.36
C ALA A 127 22.91 -9.45 9.90
N PRO A 128 23.96 -9.43 9.05
CA PRO A 128 23.98 -9.03 7.65
C PRO A 128 23.48 -10.09 6.64
N ALA A 129 23.16 -11.31 7.08
CA ALA A 129 22.78 -12.40 6.17
C ALA A 129 21.36 -12.27 5.62
N VAL A 130 20.40 -11.84 6.44
CA VAL A 130 18.99 -11.61 6.07
C VAL A 130 18.50 -10.30 6.68
N PHE A 131 18.15 -9.34 5.83
CA PHE A 131 17.84 -7.95 6.20
C PHE A 131 16.54 -7.47 5.54
N ASN A 132 15.99 -6.38 6.05
CA ASN A 132 14.90 -5.66 5.42
C ASN A 132 15.45 -4.80 4.27
N VAL A 133 14.72 -4.71 3.16
CA VAL A 133 15.02 -3.84 2.01
C VAL A 133 13.80 -2.97 1.75
N VAL A 134 13.98 -1.67 1.61
CA VAL A 134 12.94 -0.75 1.13
C VAL A 134 13.03 -0.69 -0.38
N VAL A 135 11.99 -1.13 -1.09
CA VAL A 135 11.95 -1.12 -2.55
C VAL A 135 11.67 0.29 -3.05
N GLU A 136 12.52 0.81 -3.92
CA GLU A 136 12.31 2.08 -4.61
C GLU A 136 11.78 1.84 -6.02
N ILE A 137 12.39 0.91 -6.77
CA ILE A 137 12.09 0.72 -8.20
C ILE A 137 11.57 -0.70 -8.42
N THR A 138 10.34 -0.75 -8.90
CA THR A 138 9.66 -1.98 -9.28
C THR A 138 10.33 -2.66 -10.48
N LYS A 139 10.46 -3.98 -10.43
CA LYS A 139 10.83 -4.86 -11.55
C LYS A 139 10.02 -4.51 -12.81
N GLY A 140 10.70 -4.29 -13.93
CA GLY A 140 10.10 -3.89 -15.21
C GLY A 140 9.81 -2.38 -15.37
N SER A 141 10.10 -1.55 -14.35
CA SER A 141 9.91 -0.10 -14.44
C SER A 141 11.02 0.61 -15.23
N LYS A 142 10.65 1.72 -15.88
CA LYS A 142 11.56 2.76 -16.40
C LYS A 142 11.64 4.00 -15.52
N VAL A 143 10.78 4.10 -14.51
CA VAL A 143 10.76 5.23 -13.59
C VAL A 143 11.83 4.98 -12.54
N LYS A 144 12.90 5.79 -12.54
CA LYS A 144 13.83 5.84 -11.41
C LYS A 144 13.17 6.65 -10.31
N TYR A 145 12.73 5.93 -9.29
CA TYR A 145 12.39 6.48 -7.99
C TYR A 145 13.67 6.65 -7.15
N GLU A 146 13.58 7.48 -6.12
CA GLU A 146 14.62 7.69 -5.11
C GLU A 146 13.97 8.10 -3.78
N LEU A 147 14.58 7.75 -2.66
CA LEU A 147 14.23 8.30 -1.36
C LEU A 147 14.69 9.76 -1.25
N ASP A 148 13.76 10.69 -1.08
CA ASP A 148 14.11 12.03 -0.61
C ASP A 148 14.46 11.97 0.89
N LYS A 149 15.77 11.87 1.17
CA LYS A 149 16.39 11.84 2.51
C LYS A 149 15.89 12.92 3.47
N LYS A 150 15.31 14.03 2.98
CA LYS A 150 14.78 15.11 3.83
C LYS A 150 13.34 14.91 4.28
N THR A 151 12.52 14.25 3.46
CA THR A 151 11.09 14.04 3.72
C THR A 151 10.73 12.60 4.08
N GLY A 152 11.62 11.64 3.78
CA GLY A 152 11.35 10.21 3.92
C GLY A 152 10.36 9.67 2.88
N LEU A 153 10.05 10.45 1.85
CA LEU A 153 9.10 10.08 0.80
C LEU A 153 9.84 9.57 -0.43
N ILE A 154 9.21 8.64 -1.13
CA ILE A 154 9.67 8.22 -2.45
C ILE A 154 9.32 9.31 -3.48
N LYS A 155 10.36 9.83 -4.13
CA LYS A 155 10.31 10.85 -5.18
C LYS A 155 10.61 10.19 -6.53
N VAL A 156 10.06 10.73 -7.61
CA VAL A 156 10.53 10.43 -8.97
C VAL A 156 11.75 11.29 -9.24
N ASP A 157 12.89 10.65 -9.51
CA ASP A 157 14.08 11.32 -10.03
C ASP A 157 13.87 11.62 -11.52
N ARG A 158 13.78 10.55 -12.33
CA ARG A 158 13.69 10.64 -13.78
C ARG A 158 13.09 9.39 -14.40
N ILE A 159 12.75 9.47 -15.69
CA ILE A 159 12.54 8.30 -16.54
C ILE A 159 13.89 7.92 -17.16
N LEU A 160 14.20 6.62 -17.26
CA LEU A 160 15.41 6.16 -17.95
C LEU A 160 15.41 6.62 -19.42
N TYR A 161 16.55 7.15 -19.86
CA TYR A 161 16.77 7.69 -21.21
C TYR A 161 16.92 6.59 -22.28
N SER A 162 17.25 5.37 -21.83
CA SER A 162 17.44 4.18 -22.63
C SER A 162 16.18 3.31 -22.63
N SER A 163 16.05 2.42 -23.62
CA SER A 163 14.86 1.57 -23.74
C SER A 163 14.77 0.44 -22.71
N VAL A 164 15.80 0.27 -21.87
CA VAL A 164 15.89 -0.77 -20.84
C VAL A 164 14.90 -0.54 -19.69
N VAL A 165 14.71 -1.56 -18.87
CA VAL A 165 13.90 -1.58 -17.65
C VAL A 165 14.70 -2.25 -16.54
N TYR A 166 14.43 -1.94 -15.27
CA TYR A 166 15.07 -2.64 -14.16
C TYR A 166 14.68 -4.14 -14.18
N PRO A 167 15.64 -5.08 -14.28
CA PRO A 167 15.34 -6.52 -14.47
C PRO A 167 14.75 -7.19 -13.21
N HIS A 168 15.00 -6.60 -12.05
CA HIS A 168 14.60 -7.07 -10.72
C HIS A 168 14.15 -5.87 -9.86
N ASN A 169 13.57 -6.13 -8.69
CA ASN A 169 13.20 -5.03 -7.78
C ASN A 169 14.47 -4.42 -7.20
N TYR A 170 14.51 -3.10 -7.07
CA TYR A 170 15.68 -2.34 -6.62
C TYR A 170 15.31 -1.45 -5.44
N GLY A 171 16.24 -1.25 -4.52
CA GLY A 171 16.09 -0.36 -3.39
C GLY A 171 17.29 -0.44 -2.46
N PHE A 172 17.12 -0.12 -1.18
CA PHE A 172 18.24 0.04 -0.25
C PHE A 172 17.99 -0.65 1.10
N ILE A 173 19.08 -0.87 1.87
CA ILE A 173 19.00 -1.38 3.24
C ILE A 173 18.83 -0.20 4.22
N PRO A 174 17.79 -0.19 5.08
CA PRO A 174 17.61 0.86 6.08
C PRO A 174 18.73 0.80 7.14
N ARG A 175 19.07 1.96 7.71
CA ARG A 175 20.18 2.15 8.66
C ARG A 175 21.53 1.62 8.16
N THR A 176 21.82 1.88 6.89
CA THR A 176 23.17 1.74 6.33
C THR A 176 23.65 3.08 5.76
N LEU A 177 24.98 3.26 5.64
CA LEU A 177 25.62 4.42 5.03
C LEU A 177 26.90 3.99 4.29
N CYS A 178 26.98 4.33 3.01
CA CYS A 178 28.14 4.11 2.14
C CYS A 178 29.01 5.37 2.02
N GLU A 179 30.15 5.26 1.34
CA GLU A 179 31.14 6.34 1.17
C GLU A 179 30.61 7.55 0.37
N ASP A 180 29.58 7.32 -0.46
CA ASP A 180 28.80 8.30 -1.22
C ASP A 180 27.77 9.09 -0.36
N ASN A 181 27.57 8.70 0.90
CA ASN A 181 26.53 9.17 1.82
C ASN A 181 25.09 8.71 1.47
N ASP A 182 24.94 7.66 0.68
CA ASP A 182 23.68 6.95 0.42
C ASP A 182 23.59 5.64 1.23
N PRO A 183 22.39 5.08 1.46
CA PRO A 183 22.25 3.73 1.97
C PRO A 183 22.73 2.70 0.94
N ILE A 184 23.19 1.53 1.40
CA ILE A 184 23.71 0.50 0.49
C ILE A 184 22.59 -0.04 -0.42
N ASP A 185 22.87 -0.01 -1.72
CA ASP A 185 21.96 -0.44 -2.78
C ASP A 185 21.81 -1.96 -2.85
N VAL A 186 20.59 -2.41 -3.15
CA VAL A 186 20.22 -3.82 -3.26
C VAL A 186 19.36 -4.08 -4.49
N LEU A 187 19.78 -5.08 -5.28
CA LEU A 187 18.95 -5.70 -6.31
C LEU A 187 18.34 -7.01 -5.78
N VAL A 188 17.02 -7.05 -5.65
CA VAL A 188 16.27 -8.19 -5.10
C VAL A 188 15.62 -9.03 -6.21
N LEU A 189 16.15 -10.25 -6.36
CA LEU A 189 15.62 -11.28 -7.24
C LEU A 189 14.39 -11.95 -6.58
N MET A 190 13.28 -11.95 -7.31
CA MET A 190 12.01 -12.61 -6.95
C MET A 190 11.08 -12.75 -8.16
N GLN A 191 10.01 -13.52 -8.00
CA GLN A 191 8.97 -13.72 -9.01
C GLN A 191 8.25 -12.41 -9.38
N GLU A 192 7.63 -11.76 -8.39
CA GLU A 192 6.70 -10.65 -8.61
C GLU A 192 7.33 -9.25 -8.51
N PRO A 193 6.78 -8.23 -9.21
CA PRO A 193 7.11 -6.83 -9.00
C PRO A 193 6.58 -6.32 -7.65
N VAL A 194 7.37 -5.51 -6.95
CA VAL A 194 6.99 -4.87 -5.68
C VAL A 194 6.86 -3.36 -5.85
N LEU A 195 5.84 -2.76 -5.24
CA LEU A 195 5.55 -1.32 -5.37
C LEU A 195 6.59 -0.45 -4.62
N PRO A 196 6.87 0.78 -5.10
CA PRO A 196 7.76 1.71 -4.42
C PRO A 196 7.29 2.05 -3.01
N GLY A 197 8.23 2.11 -2.05
CA GLY A 197 7.98 2.39 -0.64
C GLY A 197 7.52 1.18 0.19
N CYS A 198 7.24 0.03 -0.43
CA CYS A 198 7.08 -1.23 0.30
C CYS A 198 8.45 -1.75 0.77
N PHE A 199 8.47 -2.49 1.87
CA PHE A 199 9.67 -3.22 2.32
C PHE A 199 9.44 -4.73 2.34
N LEU A 200 10.52 -5.49 2.19
CA LEU A 200 10.52 -6.96 2.20
C LEU A 200 11.77 -7.48 2.92
N ARG A 201 11.82 -8.79 3.21
CA ARG A 201 13.02 -9.46 3.72
C ARG A 201 13.83 -10.06 2.58
N ALA A 202 15.12 -9.75 2.51
CA ALA A 202 16.03 -10.27 1.50
C ALA A 202 17.25 -10.96 2.14
N ARG A 203 17.81 -11.94 1.45
CA ARG A 203 19.05 -12.64 1.79
C ARG A 203 20.15 -12.22 0.82
N ALA A 204 21.29 -11.75 1.31
CA ALA A 204 22.45 -11.48 0.45
C ALA A 204 23.03 -12.80 -0.10
N ILE A 205 23.20 -12.86 -1.43
CA ILE A 205 23.81 -13.98 -2.15
C ILE A 205 25.08 -13.59 -2.90
N GLY A 206 25.36 -12.29 -3.05
CA GLY A 206 26.64 -11.79 -3.56
C GLY A 206 26.67 -10.27 -3.71
N LEU A 207 27.79 -9.77 -4.21
CA LEU A 207 28.06 -8.35 -4.40
C LEU A 207 28.44 -8.10 -5.86
N MET A 208 27.95 -7.00 -6.43
CA MET A 208 28.31 -6.51 -7.76
C MET A 208 29.10 -5.20 -7.61
N PRO A 209 30.44 -5.25 -7.66
CA PRO A 209 31.24 -4.04 -7.58
C PRO A 209 31.10 -3.26 -8.89
N MET A 210 30.68 -2.01 -8.80
CA MET A 210 30.46 -1.13 -9.94
C MET A 210 31.19 0.19 -9.74
N ILE A 211 31.69 0.75 -10.83
CA ILE A 211 32.35 2.05 -10.88
C ILE A 211 31.48 2.98 -11.73
N ASP A 212 30.91 4.01 -11.11
CA ASP A 212 30.12 5.06 -11.78
C ASP A 212 30.97 6.32 -11.87
N GLN A 213 31.34 6.74 -13.09
CA GLN A 213 32.14 7.96 -13.33
C GLN A 213 33.48 8.04 -12.55
N GLY A 214 33.99 6.93 -12.02
CA GLY A 214 35.22 6.84 -11.22
C GLY A 214 35.00 6.68 -9.72
N GLU A 215 33.76 6.82 -9.24
CA GLU A 215 33.36 6.57 -7.85
C GLU A 215 32.90 5.11 -7.67
N LYS A 216 33.08 4.57 -6.46
CA LYS A 216 32.77 3.18 -6.13
C LYS A 216 31.33 3.07 -5.64
N ASP A 217 30.51 2.37 -6.41
CA ASP A 217 29.07 2.21 -6.20
C ASP A 217 28.72 0.71 -6.13
N ASP A 218 29.12 0.07 -5.03
CA ASP A 218 28.95 -1.36 -4.80
C ASP A 218 27.49 -1.74 -4.55
N LYS A 219 26.93 -2.69 -5.31
CA LYS A 219 25.52 -3.10 -5.19
C LYS A 219 25.37 -4.53 -4.69
N ILE A 220 24.54 -4.72 -3.67
CA ILE A 220 24.23 -6.04 -3.12
C ILE A 220 23.26 -6.77 -4.06
N ILE A 221 23.56 -8.03 -4.36
CA ILE A 221 22.64 -8.94 -5.03
C ILE A 221 22.00 -9.85 -3.98
N ALA A 222 20.68 -9.81 -3.91
CA ALA A 222 19.90 -10.51 -2.90
C ALA A 222 18.70 -11.26 -3.50
N VAL A 223 18.17 -12.22 -2.76
CA VAL A 223 16.91 -12.91 -3.07
C VAL A 223 15.86 -12.60 -2.02
N CYS A 224 14.58 -12.55 -2.39
CA CYS A 224 13.51 -12.44 -1.41
C CYS A 224 13.49 -13.69 -0.50
N ALA A 225 13.64 -13.50 0.81
CA ALA A 225 13.74 -14.57 1.78
C ALA A 225 12.39 -15.29 2.02
N ASP A 226 11.28 -14.68 1.59
CA ASP A 226 9.92 -15.18 1.73
C ASP A 226 9.31 -15.69 0.40
N ASP A 227 10.06 -15.66 -0.72
CA ASP A 227 9.61 -16.15 -2.02
C ASP A 227 9.90 -17.66 -2.16
N PRO A 228 8.88 -18.54 -2.30
CA PRO A 228 9.08 -19.98 -2.43
C PRO A 228 10.01 -20.40 -3.57
N GLU A 229 10.07 -19.64 -4.66
CA GLU A 229 10.93 -19.95 -5.83
C GLU A 229 12.38 -19.48 -5.61
N TYR A 230 12.64 -18.49 -4.75
CA TYR A 230 13.97 -17.87 -4.61
C TYR A 230 14.63 -18.03 -3.23
N HIS A 231 13.87 -18.35 -2.17
CA HIS A 231 14.37 -18.44 -0.79
C HIS A 231 15.50 -19.47 -0.57
N HIS A 232 15.61 -20.45 -1.48
CA HIS A 232 16.57 -21.54 -1.41
C HIS A 232 17.96 -21.17 -1.93
N TYR A 233 18.10 -20.06 -2.66
CA TYR A 233 19.40 -19.58 -3.16
C TYR A 233 20.25 -18.96 -2.03
N ASN A 234 21.52 -19.33 -1.96
CA ASN A 234 22.48 -18.88 -0.94
C ASN A 234 23.71 -18.19 -1.54
N ASP A 235 24.03 -18.42 -2.82
CA ASP A 235 25.19 -17.89 -3.52
C ASP A 235 24.88 -17.57 -5.00
N LEU A 236 25.59 -16.63 -5.60
CA LEU A 236 25.45 -16.28 -7.03
C LEU A 236 25.73 -17.45 -7.98
N THR A 237 26.59 -18.39 -7.60
CA THR A 237 26.94 -19.56 -8.41
C THR A 237 25.78 -20.53 -8.63
N GLU A 238 24.73 -20.45 -7.81
CA GLU A 238 23.50 -21.23 -7.96
C GLU A 238 22.53 -20.63 -8.99
N LEU A 239 22.75 -19.37 -9.42
CA LEU A 239 21.95 -18.72 -10.45
C LEU A 239 22.41 -19.10 -11.86
N SER A 240 21.49 -19.07 -12.82
CA SER A 240 21.83 -19.19 -14.24
C SER A 240 22.84 -18.12 -14.66
N PRO A 241 23.96 -18.46 -15.32
CA PRO A 241 24.95 -17.49 -15.80
C PRO A 241 24.36 -16.38 -16.68
N HIS A 242 23.30 -16.70 -17.43
CA HIS A 242 22.56 -15.72 -18.25
C HIS A 242 21.93 -14.60 -17.40
N ARG A 243 21.47 -14.91 -16.18
CA ARG A 243 20.85 -13.92 -15.28
C ARG A 243 21.89 -12.91 -14.78
N LEU A 244 23.11 -13.37 -14.48
CA LEU A 244 24.23 -12.49 -14.11
C LEU A 244 24.66 -11.60 -15.29
N GLN A 245 24.62 -12.14 -16.52
CA GLN A 245 24.89 -11.37 -17.73
C GLN A 245 23.82 -10.30 -18.00
N GLU A 246 22.54 -10.60 -17.81
CA GLU A 246 21.44 -9.62 -17.91
C GLU A 246 21.61 -8.48 -16.89
N ILE A 247 21.92 -8.81 -15.63
CA ILE A 247 22.15 -7.83 -14.57
C ILE A 247 23.36 -6.94 -14.92
N ARG A 248 24.51 -7.54 -15.28
CA ARG A 248 25.70 -6.79 -15.71
C ARG A 248 25.37 -5.85 -16.86
N ARG A 249 24.71 -6.37 -17.90
CA ARG A 249 24.41 -5.62 -19.12
C ARG A 249 23.46 -4.46 -18.87
N PHE A 250 22.50 -4.62 -17.97
CA PHE A 250 21.61 -3.54 -17.55
C PHE A 250 22.40 -2.37 -16.94
N PHE A 251 23.29 -2.63 -15.98
CA PHE A 251 24.09 -1.59 -15.32
C PHE A 251 25.16 -0.97 -16.24
N GLU A 252 25.68 -1.71 -17.21
CA GLU A 252 26.53 -1.13 -18.27
C GLU A 252 25.75 -0.22 -19.23
N ASP A 253 24.49 -0.53 -19.56
CA ASP A 253 23.74 0.17 -20.63
C ASP A 253 22.84 1.31 -20.15
N TYR A 254 22.27 1.26 -18.94
CA TYR A 254 21.17 2.15 -18.54
C TYR A 254 21.52 3.65 -18.64
N LYS A 255 22.75 4.03 -18.28
CA LYS A 255 23.28 5.40 -18.31
C LYS A 255 23.93 5.83 -19.64
N LYS A 256 24.08 4.95 -20.64
CA LYS A 256 24.79 5.30 -21.90
C LYS A 256 24.14 6.45 -22.66
N ASN A 257 22.81 6.53 -22.68
CA ASN A 257 22.09 7.65 -23.30
C ASN A 257 22.23 8.99 -22.53
N GLU A 258 22.81 8.98 -21.32
CA GLU A 258 23.19 10.18 -20.56
C GLU A 258 24.63 10.63 -20.86
N ASN A 259 25.36 9.95 -21.77
CA ASN A 259 26.80 10.09 -22.04
C ASN A 259 27.68 9.86 -20.79
N LYS A 260 27.28 8.92 -19.93
CA LYS A 260 28.08 8.49 -18.76
C LYS A 260 28.59 7.08 -18.97
N GLU A 261 29.81 6.83 -18.49
CA GLU A 261 30.43 5.51 -18.49
C GLU A 261 30.27 4.85 -17.12
N VAL A 262 29.91 3.56 -17.14
CA VAL A 262 29.76 2.69 -15.97
C VAL A 262 30.52 1.41 -16.28
N ALA A 263 31.34 0.95 -15.34
CA ALA A 263 32.03 -0.33 -15.42
C ALA A 263 31.54 -1.26 -14.32
N VAL A 264 31.19 -2.50 -14.69
CA VAL A 264 30.80 -3.55 -13.74
C VAL A 264 31.91 -4.60 -13.71
N ASN A 265 32.51 -4.77 -12.54
CA ASN A 265 33.58 -5.73 -12.30
C ASN A 265 33.03 -7.15 -12.15
N GLU A 266 33.90 -8.11 -11.85
CA GLU A 266 33.45 -9.46 -11.52
C GLU A 266 32.64 -9.49 -10.23
N PHE A 267 31.56 -10.27 -10.26
CA PHE A 267 30.69 -10.47 -9.11
C PHE A 267 31.43 -11.22 -8.00
N LEU A 268 31.22 -10.80 -6.76
CA LEU A 268 31.86 -11.35 -5.56
C LEU A 268 30.85 -12.18 -4.74
N PRO A 269 31.31 -13.19 -3.98
CA PRO A 269 30.44 -14.16 -3.31
C PRO A 269 29.63 -13.56 -2.15
N ALA A 270 28.70 -14.36 -1.61
CA ALA A 270 27.79 -13.95 -0.55
C ALA A 270 28.48 -13.38 0.71
N ASP A 271 29.69 -13.86 1.04
CA ASP A 271 30.42 -13.40 2.22
C ASP A 271 30.94 -11.97 2.07
N THR A 272 31.47 -11.59 0.90
CA THR A 272 31.90 -10.20 0.65
C THR A 272 30.71 -9.22 0.68
N ALA A 273 29.51 -9.67 0.28
CA ALA A 273 28.29 -8.89 0.42
C ALA A 273 27.92 -8.68 1.90
N ARG A 274 28.04 -9.71 2.75
CA ARG A 274 27.80 -9.62 4.19
C ARG A 274 28.80 -8.69 4.88
N GLU A 275 30.06 -8.72 4.47
CA GLU A 275 31.11 -7.81 4.95
C GLU A 275 30.81 -6.34 4.59
N ALA A 276 30.42 -6.07 3.33
CA ALA A 276 30.04 -4.72 2.88
C ALA A 276 28.80 -4.18 3.63
N ILE A 277 27.80 -5.03 3.85
CA ILE A 277 26.63 -4.69 4.68
C ILE A 277 27.06 -4.42 6.13
N GLN A 278 27.92 -5.27 6.70
CA GLN A 278 28.38 -5.12 8.09
C GLN A 278 29.24 -3.86 8.31
N HIS A 279 29.97 -3.41 7.29
CA HIS A 279 30.76 -2.19 7.31
C HIS A 279 29.92 -0.90 7.17
N SER A 280 28.72 -0.98 6.57
CA SER A 280 27.84 0.16 6.35
C SER A 280 26.81 0.38 7.48
N MET A 281 26.74 -0.50 8.48
CA MET A 281 25.87 -0.39 9.68
C MET A 281 26.40 0.56 10.76
#